data_AF-A0A535H001-F1
#
_entry.id   AF-A0A535H001-F1
#
_cell.length_a   1.000
_cell.length_b   1.000
_cell.length_c   1.000
_cell.angle_alpha   90.00
_cell.angle_beta   90.00
_cell.angle_gamma   90.00
#
_symmetry.space_group_name_H-M   'P 1'
#
loop_
_entity.id
_entity.type
_entity.pdbx_description
1 polymer ?
#
loop_
_entity_poly.entity_id
_entity_poly.type
_entity_poly.pdbx_seq_one_letter_code
_entity_poly.pdbx_strand_id
1 'polypeptide(L)' 'MSTVAEPIAPGRVVELIAKEEERFRSKRQRSDQLWKQAKQVIPRGVPSSFQDAAPQPVFIDRGKGSRIWDVDGNEY' A
#
# COMPACT_ATOMS: atom_id res chain seq x y z
N MET A 1 -8.63 -29.45 24.09
CA MET A 1 -7.73 -29.61 22.94
C MET A 1 -7.16 -28.24 22.62
N SER A 2 -5.86 -28.05 22.81
CA SER A 2 -5.19 -26.76 22.56
C SER A 2 -4.89 -26.65 21.07
N THR A 3 -5.54 -25.72 20.37
CA THR A 3 -5.24 -25.43 18.96
C THR A 3 -3.98 -24.57 18.91
N VAL A 4 -2.81 -25.21 18.91
CA VAL A 4 -1.57 -24.50 18.59
C VAL A 4 -1.53 -24.36 17.07
N ALA A 5 -1.64 -23.13 16.56
CA ALA A 5 -1.48 -22.87 15.14
C ALA A 5 -0.09 -23.35 14.69
N GLU A 6 -0.04 -24.17 13.65
CA GLU A 6 1.24 -24.60 13.08
C GLU A 6 2.02 -23.38 12.56
N PRO A 7 3.34 -23.31 12.81
CA PRO A 7 4.17 -22.22 12.31
C PRO A 7 4.11 -22.15 10.78
N ILE A 8 3.84 -20.97 10.22
CA ILE A 8 3.90 -20.74 8.77
C ILE A 8 5.37 -20.78 8.34
N ALA A 9 5.69 -21.56 7.31
CA ALA A 9 7.03 -21.63 6.75
C ALA A 9 7.51 -20.23 6.31
N PRO A 10 8.69 -19.75 6.76
CA PRO A 10 9.16 -18.41 6.43
C PRO A 10 9.24 -18.12 4.93
N GLY A 11 9.67 -19.10 4.12
CA GLY A 11 9.72 -18.97 2.66
C GLY A 11 8.34 -18.69 2.05
N ARG A 12 7.28 -19.29 2.60
CA ARG A 12 5.91 -19.05 2.14
C ARG A 12 5.45 -17.62 2.42
N VAL A 13 5.84 -17.06 3.56
CA VAL A 13 5.53 -15.66 3.90
C VAL A 13 6.16 -14.70 2.90
N VAL A 14 7.44 -14.93 2.54
CA VAL A 14 8.15 -14.12 1.56
C VAL A 14 7.48 -14.17 0.18
N GLU A 15 7.10 -15.36 -0.30
CA GLU A 15 6.37 -15.52 -1.57
C GLU A 15 5.04 -14.75 -1.58
N LEU A 16 4.28 -14.83 -0.49
CA LEU A 16 3.00 -14.14 -0.37
C LEU A 16 3.16 -12.63 -0.35
N ILE A 17 4.16 -12.11 0.37
CA ILE A 17 4.47 -10.68 0.38
C ILE A 17 4.78 -10.19 -1.03
N ALA A 18 5.69 -10.86 -1.75
CA ALA A 18 6.07 -10.44 -3.11
C ALA A 18 4.86 -10.42 -4.05
N LYS A 19 4.02 -11.46 -4.01
CA LYS A 19 2.79 -11.55 -4.81
C LYS A 19 1.80 -10.43 -4.50
N GLU A 20 1.55 -10.15 -3.21
CA GLU A 20 0.59 -9.13 -2.83
C GLU A 20 1.14 -7.71 -3.05
N GLU A 21 2.44 -7.47 -2.95
CA GLU A 21 3.06 -6.20 -3.33
C GLU A 21 2.90 -5.92 -4.84
N GLU A 22 3.12 -6.91 -5.70
CA GLU A 22 2.90 -6.79 -7.14
C GLU A 22 1.43 -6.48 -7.45
N ARG A 23 0.51 -7.22 -6.82
CA ARG A 23 -0.93 -6.97 -6.93
C ARG A 23 -1.30 -5.58 -6.41
N PHE A 24 -0.65 -5.11 -5.35
CA PHE A 24 -0.89 -3.79 -4.78
C PHE A 24 -0.47 -2.69 -5.75
N ARG A 25 0.75 -2.78 -6.32
CA ARG A 25 1.29 -1.81 -7.28
C ARG A 25 0.46 -1.75 -8.57
N SER A 26 0.10 -2.89 -9.13
CA SER A 26 -0.66 -2.96 -10.38
C SER A 26 -2.03 -2.26 -10.30
N LYS A 27 -2.64 -2.21 -9.12
CA LYS A 27 -3.91 -1.51 -8.84
C LYS A 27 -3.75 -0.02 -8.48
N ARG A 28 -2.52 0.49 -8.34
CA ARG A 28 -2.22 1.83 -7.78
C ARG A 28 -1.22 2.62 -8.62
N GLN A 29 -1.42 2.59 -9.93
CA GLN A 29 -0.50 3.19 -10.91
C GLN A 29 -0.53 4.73 -10.86
N ARG A 30 -1.71 5.33 -10.69
CA ARG A 30 -1.89 6.77 -10.54
C ARG A 30 -1.24 7.25 -9.25
N SER A 31 -1.41 6.53 -8.14
CA SER A 31 -0.73 6.82 -6.87
C SER A 31 0.80 6.81 -7.03
N ASP A 32 1.37 5.85 -7.77
CA ASP A 32 2.83 5.80 -8.04
C ASP A 32 3.30 6.99 -8.88
N GLN A 33 2.53 7.38 -9.90
CA GLN A 33 2.82 8.55 -10.73
C GLN A 33 2.86 9.84 -9.89
N LEU A 34 1.85 10.06 -9.05
CA LEU A 34 1.80 11.22 -8.16
C LEU A 34 2.92 11.19 -7.14
N TRP A 35 3.26 10.02 -6.58
CA TRP A 35 4.38 9.88 -5.67
C TRP A 35 5.72 10.24 -6.32
N LYS A 36 5.95 9.79 -7.56
CA LYS A 36 7.14 10.14 -8.35
C LYS A 36 7.25 11.64 -8.61
N GLN A 37 6.12 12.30 -8.89
CA GLN A 37 6.07 13.76 -9.04
C GLN A 37 6.35 14.46 -7.70
N ALA A 38 5.68 14.04 -6.63
CA ALA A 38 5.84 14.62 -5.30
C ALA A 38 7.29 14.52 -4.79
N LYS A 39 8.00 13.42 -5.07
CA LYS A 39 9.42 13.24 -4.71
C LYS A 39 10.37 14.30 -5.27
N GLN A 40 9.96 15.04 -6.30
CA GLN A 40 10.77 16.12 -6.87
C GLN A 40 10.83 17.35 -5.96
N VAL A 41 9.84 17.52 -5.08
CA VAL A 41 9.66 18.76 -4.29
C VAL A 41 9.36 18.53 -2.81
N ILE A 42 8.94 17.32 -2.43
CA ILE A 42 8.63 16.92 -1.05
C ILE A 42 9.60 15.79 -0.66
N PRO A 43 10.31 15.88 0.49
CA PRO A 43 11.15 14.80 0.99
C PRO A 43 10.38 13.48 1.08
N ARG A 44 10.91 12.43 0.46
CA ARG A 44 10.27 11.10 0.33
C ARG A 44 8.90 11.11 -0.37
N GLY A 45 8.49 12.23 -0.97
CA GLY A 45 7.25 12.37 -1.72
C GLY A 45 5.97 12.35 -0.89
N VAL A 46 6.05 12.54 0.44
CA VAL A 46 4.89 12.58 1.34
C VAL A 46 5.04 13.69 2.41
N PRO A 47 3.94 14.36 2.81
CA PRO A 47 3.98 15.40 3.84
C PRO A 47 4.30 14.92 5.26
N SER A 48 4.06 13.63 5.56
CA SER A 48 4.30 13.03 6.88
C SER A 48 4.98 11.68 6.76
N SER A 49 5.88 11.37 7.68
CA SER A 49 6.58 10.08 7.74
C SER A 49 5.64 8.88 7.88
N PHE A 50 4.47 9.07 8.49
CA PHE A 50 3.46 8.01 8.63
C PHE A 50 2.87 7.55 7.29
N GLN A 51 3.00 8.36 6.23
CA GLN A 51 2.49 8.04 4.91
C GLN A 51 3.54 7.31 4.05
N ASP A 52 4.82 7.32 4.45
CA ASP A 52 5.90 6.65 3.73
C ASP A 52 5.87 5.15 4.01
N ALA A 53 5.04 4.43 3.25
CA ALA A 53 4.79 3.01 3.40
C ALA A 53 5.24 2.21 2.18
N ALA A 54 5.83 1.03 2.43
CA ALA A 54 6.05 0.03 1.39
C ALA A 54 4.71 -0.64 1.00
N PRO A 55 4.51 -1.02 -0.28
CA PRO A 55 5.45 -0.89 -1.39
C PRO A 55 5.47 0.52 -2.03
N GLN A 56 4.45 1.34 -1.78
CA GLN A 56 4.35 2.76 -2.12
C GLN A 56 3.22 3.41 -1.30
N PRO A 57 3.24 4.74 -1.09
CA PRO A 57 2.11 5.47 -0.53
C PRO A 57 0.84 5.39 -1.42
N VAL A 58 -0.31 5.49 -0.77
CA VAL A 58 -1.63 5.60 -1.42
C VAL A 58 -2.06 7.06 -1.42
N PHE A 59 -2.46 7.58 -2.57
CA PHE A 59 -2.98 8.94 -2.70
C PHE A 59 -4.50 8.90 -2.66
N ILE A 60 -5.11 9.59 -1.71
CA ILE A 60 -6.56 9.58 -1.50
C ILE A 60 -7.24 10.69 -2.31
N ASP A 61 -8.30 10.34 -3.02
CA ASP A 61 -9.13 11.29 -3.78
C ASP A 61 -10.23 11.90 -2.91
N ARG A 62 -11.03 11.04 -2.25
CA ARG A 62 -12.16 11.50 -1.42
C ARG A 62 -12.52 10.52 -0.32
N GLY A 63 -13.32 10.98 0.64
CA GLY A 63 -13.92 10.17 1.69
C GLY A 63 -15.39 10.51 1.93
N LYS A 64 -16.18 9.53 2.37
CA LYS A 64 -17.59 9.69 2.75
C LYS A 64 -17.96 8.71 3.86
N GLY A 65 -18.24 9.24 5.05
CA GLY A 65 -18.50 8.42 6.23
C GLY A 65 -17.28 7.58 6.58
N SER A 66 -17.47 6.25 6.70
CA SER A 66 -16.38 5.31 6.99
C SER A 66 -15.65 4.79 5.75
N ARG A 67 -15.93 5.33 4.55
CA ARG A 67 -15.35 4.87 3.28
C ARG A 67 -14.43 5.90 2.68
N ILE A 68 -13.33 5.45 2.07
CA ILE A 68 -12.42 6.29 1.30
C ILE A 68 -12.13 5.68 -0.06
N TRP A 69 -11.81 6.54 -1.02
CA TRP A 69 -11.40 6.13 -2.36
C TRP A 69 -10.07 6.75 -2.71
N ASP A 70 -9.15 5.93 -3.21
CA ASP A 70 -7.89 6.44 -3.75
C ASP A 70 -8.04 7.02 -5.16
N VAL A 71 -6.99 7.70 -5.62
CA VAL A 71 -6.93 8.29 -6.97
C VAL A 71 -6.95 7.25 -8.10
N ASP A 72 -6.82 5.97 -7.77
CA ASP A 72 -6.92 4.84 -8.69
C ASP A 72 -8.35 4.23 -8.69
N GLY A 73 -9.25 4.74 -7.85
CA GLY A 73 -10.65 4.31 -7.76
C GLY A 73 -10.89 3.12 -6.82
N ASN A 74 -9.89 2.65 -6.08
CA ASN A 74 -10.08 1.59 -5.09
C ASN A 74 -10.83 2.14 -3.88
N GLU A 75 -11.82 1.40 -3.39
CA GLU A 75 -12.59 1.71 -2.20
C GLU A 75 -12.08 0.92 -0.99
N TYR A 76 -12.08 1.57 0.18
CA TYR A 76 -11.71 1.01 1.48
C TYR A 76 -12.77 1.34 2.52
#